data_AF-A0A9X2N8C5-F1
#
_entry.id   AF-A0A9X2N8C5-F1
#
_cell.length_a   1.000
_cell.length_b   1.000
_cell.length_c   1.000
_cell.angle_alpha   90.00
_cell.angle_beta   90.00
_cell.angle_gamma   90.00
#
_symmetry.space_group_name_H-M   'P 1'
#
loop_
_entity.id
_entity.type
_entity.pdbx_description
1 polymer ?
#
loop_
_entity_poly.entity_id
_entity_poly.type
_entity_poly.pdbx_seq_one_letter_code
_entity_poly.pdbx_strand_id
1 'polypeptide(L)'
;MTTFQIEQTPDRPAVSAGPPLKFVLSSVQSDSHMWNLVALQLIMEEMGHEVVNLGACVPVERLLTACRDERPDCLVLSTVNGHGHVDGARVISALRADAVLAGLPAVIGGKLGVHGDANSALEAELLALGFDAVFHVGAGDSGQAIESFREFVAANIRTLR
;
A
#
# COMPACT_ATOMS: atom_id res chain seq x y z
N MET A 1 -27.85 -36.34 4.10
CA MET A 1 -27.37 -35.81 2.82
C MET A 1 -28.05 -34.47 2.64
N THR A 2 -27.40 -33.38 3.07
CA THR A 2 -27.96 -32.02 3.04
C THR A 2 -26.99 -31.15 2.28
N THR A 3 -27.35 -30.82 1.05
CA THR A 3 -26.59 -29.92 0.17
C THR A 3 -26.78 -28.49 0.67
N PHE A 4 -25.71 -27.86 1.14
CA PHE A 4 -25.67 -26.42 1.38
C PHE A 4 -25.52 -25.72 0.03
N GLN A 5 -26.56 -25.04 -0.44
CA GLN A 5 -26.45 -24.14 -1.57
C GLN A 5 -25.80 -22.84 -1.08
N ILE A 6 -24.61 -22.54 -1.61
CA ILE A 6 -23.98 -21.23 -1.46
C ILE A 6 -24.69 -20.31 -2.45
N GLU A 7 -25.54 -19.41 -1.95
CA GLU A 7 -26.09 -18.32 -2.75
C GLU A 7 -24.92 -17.45 -3.26
N GLN A 8 -24.81 -17.35 -4.58
CA GLN A 8 -23.86 -16.46 -5.22
C GLN A 8 -24.33 -15.02 -4.96
N THR A 9 -23.53 -14.25 -4.22
CA THR A 9 -23.66 -12.80 -4.13
C THR A 9 -23.63 -12.20 -5.54
N PRO A 10 -24.49 -11.22 -5.87
CA PRO A 10 -24.53 -10.64 -7.21
C PRO A 10 -23.18 -10.01 -7.56
N ASP A 11 -22.69 -10.33 -8.76
CA ASP A 11 -21.48 -9.79 -9.38
C ASP A 11 -21.57 -8.25 -9.37
N ARG A 12 -20.71 -7.61 -8.57
CA ARG A 12 -20.67 -6.15 -8.46
C ARG A 12 -20.09 -5.65 -9.80
N PRO A 13 -20.73 -4.69 -10.49
CA PRO A 13 -20.29 -4.27 -11.81
C PRO A 13 -18.82 -3.86 -11.75
N ALA A 14 -18.00 -4.43 -12.64
CA ALA A 14 -16.62 -4.04 -12.84
C ALA A 14 -16.58 -2.53 -13.09
N VAL A 15 -16.01 -1.78 -12.15
CA VAL A 15 -15.83 -0.35 -12.29
C VAL A 15 -14.82 -0.17 -13.41
N SER A 16 -15.29 0.14 -14.62
CA SER A 16 -14.44 0.50 -15.76
C SER A 16 -13.77 1.84 -15.48
N ALA A 17 -12.67 1.79 -14.75
CA ALA A 17 -11.87 2.92 -14.31
C ALA A 17 -10.56 2.99 -15.10
N GLY A 18 -10.61 3.58 -16.31
CA GLY A 18 -9.40 3.86 -17.10
C GLY A 18 -8.51 2.63 -17.41
N PRO A 19 -7.38 2.84 -18.09
CA PRO A 19 -6.38 1.77 -18.24
C PRO A 19 -5.74 1.39 -16.88
N PRO A 20 -5.34 0.13 -16.70
CA PRO A 20 -4.81 -0.40 -15.43
C PRO A 20 -3.59 0.40 -14.96
N LEU A 21 -3.49 0.63 -13.65
CA LEU A 21 -2.27 1.10 -13.01
C LEU A 21 -1.41 -0.09 -12.59
N LYS A 22 -0.10 0.12 -12.46
CA LYS A 22 0.86 -0.84 -11.96
C LYS A 22 1.38 -0.42 -10.59
N PHE A 23 1.27 -1.31 -9.62
CA PHE A 23 1.74 -1.11 -8.25
C PHE A 23 2.94 -1.99 -7.94
N VAL A 24 3.89 -1.46 -7.20
CA VAL A 24 4.84 -2.29 -6.43
C VAL A 24 4.34 -2.33 -4.99
N LEU A 25 4.12 -3.53 -4.46
CA LEU A 25 3.62 -3.76 -3.11
C LEU A 25 4.69 -4.45 -2.26
N SER A 26 4.92 -3.95 -1.04
CA SER A 26 5.85 -4.58 -0.10
C SER A 26 5.52 -4.22 1.35
N SER A 27 6.07 -4.98 2.31
CA SER A 27 6.22 -4.50 3.68
C SER A 27 7.54 -3.77 3.87
N VAL A 28 7.82 -3.34 5.11
CA VAL A 28 9.14 -2.85 5.51
C VAL A 28 10.07 -3.99 5.93
N GLN A 29 11.38 -3.72 5.95
CA GLN A 29 12.41 -4.72 6.25
C GLN A 29 12.20 -5.45 7.59
N SER A 30 11.69 -4.77 8.62
CA SER A 30 11.43 -5.37 9.93
C SER A 30 10.10 -6.12 10.04
N ASP A 31 9.28 -6.12 8.99
CA ASP A 31 7.92 -6.66 9.04
C ASP A 31 7.78 -7.96 8.24
N SER A 32 7.62 -9.07 8.96
CA SER A 32 7.46 -10.43 8.42
C SER A 32 6.01 -10.82 8.11
N HIS A 33 5.05 -9.93 8.32
CA HIS A 33 3.65 -10.22 8.03
C HIS A 33 3.41 -10.19 6.53
N MET A 34 2.68 -11.20 6.04
CA MET A 34 2.42 -11.39 4.61
C MET A 34 0.94 -11.33 4.25
N TRP A 35 0.03 -11.59 5.20
CA TRP A 35 -1.41 -11.69 4.87
C TRP A 35 -2.00 -10.34 4.45
N ASN A 36 -1.56 -9.25 5.08
CA ASN A 36 -1.89 -7.89 4.67
C ASN A 36 -1.48 -7.61 3.22
N LEU A 37 -0.32 -8.11 2.78
CA LEU A 37 0.15 -7.95 1.40
C LEU A 37 -0.70 -8.77 0.42
N VAL A 38 -1.02 -10.02 0.76
CA VAL A 38 -1.91 -10.85 -0.07
C VAL A 38 -3.30 -10.21 -0.19
N ALA A 39 -3.86 -9.72 0.90
CA ALA A 39 -5.16 -9.06 0.90
C ALA A 39 -5.16 -7.80 0.02
N LEU A 40 -4.15 -6.93 0.16
CA LEU A 40 -4.03 -5.72 -0.66
C LEU A 40 -3.82 -6.03 -2.14
N GLN A 41 -3.02 -7.05 -2.46
CA GLN A 41 -2.84 -7.51 -3.83
C GLN A 41 -4.19 -7.91 -4.44
N LEU A 42 -4.95 -8.77 -3.77
CA LEU A 42 -6.27 -9.20 -4.25
C LEU A 42 -7.23 -8.02 -4.44
N ILE A 43 -7.21 -7.05 -3.51
CA ILE A 43 -8.04 -5.84 -3.59
C ILE A 43 -7.69 -4.99 -4.81
N MET A 44 -6.40 -4.77 -5.09
CA MET A 44 -5.95 -3.98 -6.23
C MET A 44 -6.17 -4.71 -7.56
N GLU A 45 -5.97 -6.03 -7.60
CA GLU A 45 -6.26 -6.86 -8.77
C GLU A 45 -7.77 -6.90 -9.07
N GLU A 46 -8.63 -6.96 -8.03
CA GLU A 46 -10.09 -6.84 -8.17
C GLU A 46 -10.52 -5.47 -8.71
N MET A 47 -9.74 -4.41 -8.42
CA MET A 47 -9.93 -3.09 -9.03
C MET A 47 -9.47 -3.02 -10.50
N GLY A 48 -8.88 -4.09 -11.02
CA GLY A 48 -8.37 -4.16 -12.39
C GLY A 48 -6.98 -3.56 -12.55
N HIS A 49 -6.13 -3.60 -11.52
CA HIS A 49 -4.76 -3.10 -11.57
C HIS A 49 -3.72 -4.22 -11.53
N GLU A 50 -2.51 -3.92 -12.01
CA GLU A 50 -1.37 -4.83 -11.97
C GLU A 50 -0.61 -4.65 -10.66
N VAL A 51 -0.19 -5.74 -10.02
CA VAL A 51 0.53 -5.70 -8.73
C VAL A 51 1.78 -6.57 -8.80
N VAL A 52 2.93 -5.96 -8.55
CA VAL A 52 4.19 -6.64 -8.29
C VAL A 52 4.39 -6.70 -6.78
N ASN A 53 4.00 -7.82 -6.18
CA ASN A 53 4.15 -8.04 -4.74
C ASN A 53 5.55 -8.61 -4.43
N LEU A 54 6.39 -7.79 -3.81
CA LEU A 54 7.75 -8.16 -3.42
C LEU A 54 7.80 -9.02 -2.15
N GLY A 55 6.68 -9.11 -1.42
CA GLY A 55 6.56 -9.82 -0.17
C GLY A 55 7.06 -9.02 1.05
N ALA A 56 7.35 -9.77 2.11
CA ALA A 56 7.69 -9.26 3.42
C ALA A 56 9.21 -9.12 3.64
N CYS A 57 9.62 -8.38 4.68
CA CYS A 57 11.02 -8.19 5.08
C CYS A 57 11.95 -7.69 3.96
N VAL A 58 11.44 -6.83 3.07
CA VAL A 58 12.19 -6.41 1.89
C VAL A 58 13.20 -5.30 2.26
N PRO A 59 14.51 -5.48 1.96
CA PRO A 59 15.49 -4.41 2.15
C PRO A 59 15.24 -3.22 1.22
N VAL A 60 15.59 -2.02 1.67
CA VAL A 60 15.36 -0.77 0.92
C VAL A 60 15.99 -0.83 -0.47
N GLU A 61 17.21 -1.36 -0.59
CA GLU A 61 17.95 -1.43 -1.86
C GLU A 61 17.25 -2.33 -2.87
N ARG A 62 16.68 -3.45 -2.40
CA ARG A 62 15.91 -4.37 -3.25
C ARG A 62 14.58 -3.74 -3.68
N LEU A 63 13.94 -3.00 -2.77
CA LEU A 63 12.71 -2.25 -3.07
C LEU A 63 12.96 -1.20 -4.16
N LEU A 64 13.99 -0.36 -4.00
CA LEU A 64 14.35 0.66 -5.00
C LEU A 64 14.70 0.03 -6.35
N THR A 65 15.45 -1.09 -6.35
CA THR A 65 15.78 -1.81 -7.59
C THR A 65 14.52 -2.27 -8.31
N ALA A 66 13.59 -2.92 -7.60
CA ALA A 66 12.32 -3.33 -8.17
C ALA A 66 11.50 -2.15 -8.70
N CYS A 67 11.46 -1.01 -8.01
CA CYS A 67 10.77 0.18 -8.52
C CYS A 67 11.38 0.70 -9.83
N ARG A 68 12.71 0.67 -10.00
CA ARG A 68 13.36 1.07 -11.26
C ARG A 68 13.05 0.12 -12.41
N ASP A 69 13.05 -1.19 -12.12
CA ASP A 69 12.83 -2.24 -13.12
C ASP A 69 11.37 -2.30 -13.56
N GLU A 70 10.46 -2.26 -12.59
CA GLU A 70 9.03 -2.40 -12.82
C GLU A 70 8.36 -1.11 -13.31
N ARG A 71 8.94 0.05 -12.98
CA ARG A 71 8.39 1.38 -13.27
C ARG A 71 6.90 1.49 -12.89
N PRO A 72 6.54 1.26 -11.62
CA PRO A 72 5.16 1.33 -11.19
C PRO A 72 4.64 2.77 -11.27
N ASP A 73 3.32 2.89 -11.34
CA ASP A 73 2.57 4.13 -11.14
C ASP A 73 2.55 4.54 -9.65
N CYS A 74 2.69 3.57 -8.73
CA CYS A 74 2.72 3.82 -7.30
C CYS A 74 3.42 2.70 -6.50
N LEU A 75 4.21 3.10 -5.49
CA LEU A 75 4.74 2.23 -4.46
C LEU A 75 3.77 2.17 -3.27
N VAL A 76 3.36 0.97 -2.87
CA VAL A 76 2.50 0.74 -1.70
C VAL A 76 3.27 -0.02 -0.64
N LEU A 77 3.42 0.59 0.54
CA LEU A 77 3.96 -0.07 1.73
C LEU A 77 2.83 -0.47 2.68
N SER A 78 2.83 -1.71 3.15
CA SER A 78 1.91 -2.16 4.19
C SER A 78 2.66 -2.70 5.39
N THR A 79 2.41 -2.10 6.55
CA THR A 79 3.11 -2.41 7.80
C THR A 79 2.11 -2.74 8.91
N VAL A 80 2.32 -3.79 9.67
CA VAL A 80 1.45 -4.19 10.79
C VAL A 80 2.23 -4.56 12.05
N ASN A 81 3.57 -4.52 11.99
CA ASN A 81 4.45 -4.73 13.14
C ASN A 81 4.59 -3.50 14.07
N GLY A 82 4.11 -2.32 13.65
CA GLY A 82 4.24 -1.08 14.42
C GLY A 82 5.52 -0.28 14.16
N HIS A 83 6.32 -0.63 13.15
CA HIS A 83 7.51 0.10 12.73
C HIS A 83 7.31 0.92 11.45
N GLY A 84 6.05 1.15 11.04
CA GLY A 84 5.74 1.87 9.80
C GLY A 84 6.37 3.26 9.73
N HIS A 85 6.46 3.99 10.85
CA HIS A 85 7.13 5.28 10.89
C HIS A 85 8.65 5.17 10.71
N VAL A 86 9.32 4.38 11.55
CA VAL A 86 10.79 4.29 11.56
C VAL A 86 11.32 3.72 10.26
N ASP A 87 10.79 2.59 9.80
CA ASP A 87 11.28 1.98 8.55
C ASP A 87 10.69 2.65 7.31
N GLY A 88 9.46 3.16 7.37
CA GLY A 88 8.86 3.95 6.29
C GLY A 88 9.67 5.22 6.01
N ALA A 89 10.11 5.93 7.05
CA ALA A 89 10.98 7.10 6.93
C ALA A 89 12.28 6.79 6.19
N ARG A 90 12.88 5.61 6.44
CA ARG A 90 14.09 5.16 5.75
C ARG A 90 13.83 4.89 4.27
N VAL A 91 12.71 4.22 3.97
CA VAL A 91 12.32 3.92 2.58
C VAL A 91 12.06 5.22 1.81
N ILE A 92 11.21 6.10 2.33
CA ILE A 92 10.83 7.31 1.59
C ILE A 92 11.99 8.29 1.42
N SER A 93 12.86 8.42 2.42
CA SER A 93 14.06 9.24 2.30
C SER A 93 14.99 8.72 1.20
N ALA A 94 15.16 7.40 1.11
CA ALA A 94 15.98 6.79 0.06
C ALA A 94 15.31 6.90 -1.33
N LEU A 95 13.99 6.76 -1.41
CA LEU A 95 13.22 6.95 -2.64
C LEU A 95 13.34 8.38 -3.18
N ARG A 96 13.18 9.39 -2.30
CA ARG A 96 13.26 10.81 -2.65
C ARG A 96 14.69 11.28 -2.96
N ALA A 97 15.70 10.59 -2.43
CA ALA A 97 17.10 10.84 -2.76
C ALA A 97 17.54 10.24 -4.11
N ASP A 98 16.74 9.33 -4.69
CA ASP A 98 17.03 8.71 -5.98
C ASP A 98 16.52 9.58 -7.13
N ALA A 99 17.41 10.00 -8.04
CA ALA A 99 17.06 10.91 -9.14
C ALA A 99 16.00 10.36 -10.12
N VAL A 100 15.87 9.03 -10.26
CA VAL A 100 14.89 8.38 -11.13
C VAL A 100 13.56 8.18 -10.40
N LEU A 101 13.62 7.87 -9.10
CA LEU A 101 12.43 7.53 -8.30
C LEU A 101 11.88 8.69 -7.47
N ALA A 102 12.55 9.84 -7.43
CA ALA A 102 12.15 10.96 -6.56
C ALA A 102 10.71 11.43 -6.81
N GLY A 103 10.23 11.31 -8.05
CA GLY A 103 8.85 11.63 -8.43
C GLY A 103 7.85 10.46 -8.34
N LEU A 104 8.29 9.24 -8.00
CA LEU A 104 7.40 8.08 -7.91
C LEU A 104 6.41 8.27 -6.75
N PRO A 105 5.09 8.22 -7.00
CA PRO A 105 4.11 8.24 -5.93
C PRO A 105 4.32 7.09 -4.95
N ALA A 106 4.27 7.38 -3.66
CA ALA A 106 4.47 6.41 -2.60
C ALA A 106 3.44 6.60 -1.50
N VAL A 107 2.83 5.49 -1.07
CA VAL A 107 1.87 5.46 0.03
C VAL A 107 2.24 4.40 1.05
N ILE A 108 1.86 4.63 2.31
CA ILE A 108 2.08 3.67 3.39
C ILE A 108 0.83 3.47 4.22
N GLY A 109 0.50 2.22 4.54
CA GLY A 109 -0.66 1.87 5.34
C GLY A 109 -0.34 0.93 6.50
N GLY A 110 -1.23 0.94 7.49
CA GLY A 110 -1.22 0.02 8.62
C GLY A 110 -0.76 0.63 9.96
N LYS A 111 0.00 -0.13 10.75
CA LYS A 111 0.48 0.29 12.08
C LYS A 111 1.79 1.08 11.98
N LEU A 112 1.67 2.40 12.13
CA LEU A 112 2.79 3.33 12.05
C LEU A 112 3.68 3.32 13.32
N GLY A 113 3.09 3.02 14.47
CA GLY A 113 3.76 2.95 15.76
C GLY A 113 3.15 1.86 16.65
N VAL A 114 3.80 1.59 17.79
CA VAL A 114 3.32 0.61 18.79
C VAL A 114 2.30 1.18 19.77
N HIS A 115 2.09 2.50 19.77
CA HIS A 115 1.25 3.22 20.74
C HIS A 115 -0.20 3.47 20.26
N GLY A 116 -0.68 2.76 19.24
CA GLY A 116 -2.08 2.85 18.78
C GLY A 116 -2.44 4.24 18.25
N ASP A 117 -3.64 4.75 18.58
CA ASP A 117 -4.24 5.95 17.97
C ASP A 117 -3.52 7.29 18.28
N ALA A 118 -2.44 7.28 19.07
CA ALA A 118 -1.59 8.45 19.33
C ALA A 118 -0.61 8.79 18.17
N ASN A 119 -0.84 8.23 16.97
CA ASN A 119 0.11 8.27 15.85
C ASN A 119 -0.11 9.42 14.84
N SER A 120 -1.01 10.38 15.10
CA SER A 120 -1.26 11.48 14.15
C SER A 120 -0.02 12.33 13.85
N ALA A 121 0.88 12.48 14.82
CA ALA A 121 2.18 13.11 14.60
C ALA A 121 3.08 12.30 13.65
N LEU A 122 3.06 10.97 13.77
CA LEU A 122 3.85 10.08 12.90
C LEU A 122 3.37 10.14 11.45
N GLU A 123 2.06 10.25 11.26
CA GLU A 123 1.45 10.45 9.95
C GLU A 123 1.94 11.75 9.29
N ALA A 124 1.83 12.87 10.01
CA ALA A 124 2.26 14.17 9.52
C ALA A 124 3.76 14.19 9.17
N GLU A 125 4.59 13.53 9.98
CA GLU A 125 6.02 13.39 9.70
C GLU A 125 6.30 12.56 8.44
N LEU A 126 5.59 11.43 8.22
CA LEU A 126 5.75 10.62 7.02
C LEU A 126 5.34 11.36 5.74
N LEU A 127 4.26 12.14 5.80
CA LEU A 127 3.86 13.02 4.71
C LEU A 127 4.92 14.10 4.44
N ALA A 128 5.44 14.74 5.49
CA ALA A 128 6.49 15.74 5.36
C ALA A 128 7.81 15.18 4.79
N LEU A 129 8.11 13.91 5.05
CA LEU A 129 9.25 13.20 4.47
C LEU A 129 9.04 12.81 3.00
N GLY A 130 7.81 12.90 2.50
CA GLY A 130 7.50 12.80 1.08
C GLY A 130 6.59 11.64 0.69
N PHE A 131 5.92 10.96 1.63
CA PHE A 131 4.80 10.09 1.25
C PHE A 131 3.64 10.94 0.71
N ASP A 132 2.97 10.43 -0.31
CA ASP A 132 1.83 11.08 -0.95
C ASP A 132 0.52 10.84 -0.19
N ALA A 133 0.42 9.69 0.50
CA ALA A 133 -0.68 9.39 1.42
C ALA A 133 -0.24 8.38 2.49
N VAL A 134 -0.88 8.49 3.65
CA VAL A 134 -0.68 7.59 4.78
C VAL A 134 -2.04 7.10 5.26
N PHE A 135 -2.19 5.78 5.39
CA PHE A 135 -3.44 5.13 5.78
C PHE A 135 -3.26 4.42 7.13
N HIS A 136 -3.47 5.14 8.23
CA HIS A 136 -3.33 4.53 9.55
C HIS A 136 -4.43 3.49 9.80
N VAL A 137 -4.04 2.30 10.27
CA VAL A 137 -4.98 1.28 10.75
C VAL A 137 -4.91 1.23 12.26
N GLY A 138 -5.93 1.77 12.91
CA GLY A 138 -6.18 1.58 14.34
C GLY A 138 -6.57 0.12 14.67
N ALA A 139 -6.60 -0.23 15.94
CA ALA A 139 -6.95 -1.59 16.36
C ALA A 139 -8.41 -1.93 15.97
N GLY A 140 -8.59 -2.78 14.96
CA GLY A 140 -9.90 -3.24 14.50
C GLY A 140 -10.50 -2.46 13.32
N ASP A 141 -9.80 -1.47 12.76
CA ASP A 141 -10.32 -0.61 11.70
C ASP A 141 -9.57 -0.74 10.36
N SER A 142 -9.32 -1.99 9.94
CA SER A 142 -8.73 -2.23 8.62
C SER A 142 -9.69 -1.89 7.47
N GLY A 143 -11.01 -1.89 7.73
CA GLY A 143 -12.03 -1.61 6.73
C GLY A 143 -12.00 -0.16 6.25
N GLN A 144 -11.92 0.82 7.15
CA GLN A 144 -11.86 2.23 6.79
C GLN A 144 -10.58 2.54 6.00
N ALA A 145 -9.42 2.03 6.43
CA ALA A 145 -8.16 2.27 5.73
C ALA A 145 -8.15 1.74 4.29
N ILE A 146 -8.78 0.57 4.07
CA ILE A 146 -8.94 0.02 2.71
C ILE A 146 -9.85 0.92 1.87
N GLU A 147 -10.94 1.43 2.44
CA GLU A 147 -11.84 2.33 1.71
C GLU A 147 -11.13 3.64 1.35
N SER A 148 -10.43 4.27 2.29
CA SER A 148 -9.63 5.46 2.02
C SER A 148 -8.54 5.22 0.96
N PHE A 149 -7.93 4.03 0.94
CA PHE A 149 -7.01 3.65 -0.12
C PHE A 149 -7.71 3.54 -1.49
N ARG A 150 -8.91 2.92 -1.55
CA ARG A 150 -9.71 2.85 -2.79
C ARG A 150 -10.07 4.24 -3.31
N GLU A 151 -10.50 5.13 -2.41
CA GLU A 151 -10.80 6.53 -2.74
C GLU A 151 -9.56 7.27 -3.27
N PHE A 152 -8.39 7.07 -2.64
CA PHE A 152 -7.13 7.65 -3.10
C PHE A 152 -6.78 7.19 -4.52
N VAL A 153 -6.86 5.89 -4.81
CA VAL A 153 -6.56 5.37 -6.15
C VAL A 153 -7.55 5.92 -7.18
N ALA A 154 -8.85 5.94 -6.85
CA ALA A 154 -9.87 6.47 -7.74
C ALA A 154 -9.69 7.97 -8.03
N ALA A 155 -9.33 8.77 -7.02
CA ALA A 155 -9.10 10.20 -7.15
C ALA A 155 -7.82 10.51 -7.96
N ASN A 156 -6.79 9.65 -7.87
CA ASN A 156 -5.47 9.90 -8.43
C ASN A 156 -5.15 9.10 -9.71
N ILE A 157 -6.12 8.39 -10.28
CA ILE A 157 -5.91 7.55 -11.47
C ILE A 157 -5.34 8.29 -12.70
N ARG A 158 -5.52 9.63 -12.75
CA ARG A 158 -5.00 10.50 -13.82
C ARG A 158 -3.62 11.07 -13.52
N THR A 159 -3.25 11.17 -12.24
CA THR A 159 -2.00 11.79 -11.76
C THR A 159 -0.92 10.79 -11.44
N LEU A 160 -1.26 9.53 -11.16
CA LEU A 160 -0.29 8.46 -10.91
C LEU A 160 0.41 7.94 -12.18
N ARG A 161 0.16 8.52 -13.35
CA ARG A 161 0.75 8.12 -14.65
C ARG A 161 1.97 8.92 -15.05
#